data_AF-A0A8K0VUK1-F1
#
_entry.id   AF-A0A8K0VUK1-F1
#
_cell.length_a   1.000
_cell.length_b   1.000
_cell.length_c   1.000
_cell.angle_alpha   90.00
_cell.angle_beta   90.00
_cell.angle_gamma   90.00
#
_symmetry.space_group_name_H-M   'P 1'
#
loop_
_entity.id
_entity.type
_entity.pdbx_description
1 polymer ?
#
loop_
_entity_poly.entity_id
_entity_poly.type
_entity_poly.pdbx_seq_one_letter_code
_entity_poly.pdbx_strand_id
1 'polypeptide(L)'
;MAVATKSLLLGLLAGVFLALLAPRFVLQAQLPAPKEGLELGTNSPLSHFDTMAQVLRTIARRGACGYKSLWAASNLPSRYPTASAITSAPRSHTNFSTTSANMSGQKTFFDAVKERRTYYQLNKEAPISDKQITDIAEKALLHVPSSFNSQSTRLVVLLNKDHETFWEFVLEVLKPLTPEDQFSKTEQKINGFKGAYGSILFYEDPEPVENLRKAFPLYAHHFGDWSEHTNAMHQYALWVALEAEGFGANLQHYNPIIDQKAADHWNIPLGWKLRSQLVFGGRAGEPGEKQFQETHGKRLFVHGAKE
;
A
#
# COMPACT_ATOMS: atom_id res chain seq x y z
N MET A 1 -10.10 11.53 -57.30
CA MET A 1 -10.42 10.12 -56.98
C MET A 1 -10.11 9.93 -55.49
N ALA A 2 -11.03 10.26 -54.58
CA ALA A 2 -12.29 9.57 -54.26
C ALA A 2 -12.02 8.25 -53.49
N VAL A 3 -12.70 8.14 -52.34
CA VAL A 3 -12.77 7.01 -51.39
C VAL A 3 -11.66 6.97 -50.34
N ALA A 4 -11.87 7.72 -49.23
CA ALA A 4 -11.57 7.26 -47.86
C ALA A 4 -11.96 8.28 -46.75
N THR A 5 -12.66 9.38 -47.06
CA THR A 5 -13.12 10.37 -46.06
C THR A 5 -14.64 10.36 -45.83
N LYS A 6 -15.25 9.17 -45.72
CA LYS A 6 -16.72 9.03 -45.55
C LYS A 6 -17.18 8.05 -44.45
N SER A 7 -16.37 7.79 -43.42
CA SER A 7 -16.77 6.86 -42.33
C SER A 7 -16.75 7.43 -40.90
N LEU A 8 -16.81 8.76 -40.73
CA LEU A 8 -16.85 9.35 -39.37
C LEU A 8 -17.98 10.35 -39.11
N LEU A 9 -18.96 10.49 -40.01
CA LEU A 9 -20.06 11.45 -39.84
C LEU A 9 -21.49 10.85 -39.89
N LEU A 10 -21.63 9.53 -39.84
CA LEU A 10 -22.95 8.85 -39.82
C LEU A 10 -23.22 8.02 -38.56
N GLY A 11 -22.39 8.14 -37.52
CA GLY A 11 -22.53 7.39 -36.25
C GLY A 11 -23.14 8.17 -35.08
N LEU A 12 -23.51 9.45 -35.28
CA LEU A 12 -23.88 10.36 -34.18
C LEU A 12 -25.32 10.89 -34.23
N LEU A 13 -26.18 10.32 -35.09
CA LEU A 13 -27.61 10.69 -35.18
C LEU A 13 -28.58 9.50 -35.06
N ALA A 14 -28.10 8.29 -34.76
CA ALA A 14 -28.96 7.13 -34.54
C ALA A 14 -29.18 6.77 -33.04
N GLY A 15 -28.58 7.52 -32.11
CA GLY A 15 -28.62 7.22 -30.66
C GLY A 15 -29.61 8.06 -29.84
N VAL A 16 -30.38 8.96 -30.45
CA VAL A 16 -31.23 9.92 -29.71
C VAL A 16 -32.73 9.80 -30.05
N PHE A 17 -33.15 8.87 -30.91
CA PHE A 17 -34.56 8.73 -31.31
C PHE A 17 -35.14 7.31 -31.16
N LEU A 18 -34.69 6.58 -30.13
CA LEU A 18 -35.33 5.31 -29.72
C LEU A 18 -35.48 5.23 -28.18
N ALA A 19 -35.94 6.31 -27.57
CA ALA A 19 -36.28 6.37 -26.13
C ALA A 19 -37.71 6.87 -25.87
N LEU A 20 -38.56 6.91 -26.91
CA LEU A 20 -39.98 7.24 -26.80
C LEU A 20 -40.76 6.20 -27.60
N LEU A 21 -41.66 5.48 -26.92
CA LEU A 21 -42.59 4.43 -27.39
C LEU A 21 -42.16 2.98 -27.09
N ALA A 22 -42.30 2.58 -25.82
CA ALA A 22 -42.74 1.21 -25.48
C ALA A 22 -43.43 1.20 -24.10
N PRO A 23 -44.56 0.47 -23.92
CA PRO A 23 -45.36 0.53 -22.70
C PRO A 23 -44.74 -0.27 -21.55
N ARG A 24 -44.98 0.22 -20.33
CA ARG A 24 -44.69 -0.47 -19.06
C ARG A 24 -45.47 -1.79 -18.98
N PHE A 25 -44.76 -2.92 -19.04
CA PHE A 25 -45.28 -4.20 -18.55
C PHE A 25 -44.79 -4.43 -17.12
N VAL A 26 -45.73 -4.42 -16.17
CA VAL A 26 -45.54 -4.88 -14.80
C VAL A 26 -45.71 -6.40 -14.83
N LEU A 27 -44.62 -7.15 -14.65
CA LEU A 27 -44.69 -8.59 -14.41
C LEU A 27 -44.70 -8.83 -12.90
N GLN A 28 -45.89 -9.10 -12.37
CA GLN A 28 -46.10 -9.46 -10.97
C GLN A 28 -45.73 -10.94 -10.82
N ALA A 29 -44.48 -11.22 -10.43
CA ALA A 29 -44.06 -12.57 -10.06
C ALA A 29 -44.53 -12.86 -8.63
N GLN A 30 -45.61 -13.63 -8.53
CA GLN A 30 -46.17 -14.12 -7.26
C GLN A 30 -45.22 -15.18 -6.68
N LEU A 31 -44.52 -14.86 -5.59
CA LEU A 31 -43.75 -15.83 -4.80
C LEU A 31 -44.73 -16.75 -4.04
N PRO A 32 -44.54 -18.08 -4.04
CA PRO A 32 -45.36 -18.97 -3.23
C PRO A 32 -45.02 -18.80 -1.74
N ALA A 33 -46.05 -18.84 -0.89
CA ALA A 33 -45.96 -18.75 0.57
C ALA A 33 -45.07 -19.86 1.17
N PRO A 34 -44.34 -19.59 2.28
CA PRO A 34 -43.52 -20.60 2.92
C PRO A 34 -44.40 -21.65 3.60
N LYS A 35 -44.14 -22.92 3.31
CA LYS A 35 -44.69 -24.05 4.07
C LYS A 35 -43.99 -24.11 5.44
N GLU A 36 -44.80 -24.18 6.48
CA GLU A 36 -44.39 -24.48 7.85
C GLU A 36 -43.73 -25.86 7.95
N GLY A 37 -42.74 -25.98 8.84
CA GLY A 37 -42.27 -27.25 9.39
C GLY A 37 -40.91 -27.73 8.88
N LEU A 38 -39.83 -27.26 9.49
CA LEU A 38 -38.64 -28.09 9.71
C LEU A 38 -37.94 -27.66 11.01
N GLU A 39 -37.67 -28.64 11.86
CA GLU A 39 -37.31 -28.52 13.27
C GLU A 39 -36.03 -27.70 13.55
N LEU A 40 -36.06 -26.93 14.64
CA LEU A 40 -34.91 -26.23 15.21
C LEU A 40 -33.91 -27.24 15.79
N GLY A 41 -32.82 -27.49 15.07
CA GLY A 41 -31.58 -27.98 15.66
C GLY A 41 -30.82 -26.82 16.29
N THR A 42 -30.69 -26.82 17.62
CA THR A 42 -29.90 -25.86 18.40
C THR A 42 -28.44 -25.86 17.94
N ASN A 43 -27.95 -24.73 17.42
CA ASN A 43 -26.52 -24.46 17.30
C ASN A 43 -26.19 -23.04 17.76
N SER A 44 -25.17 -22.99 18.60
CA SER A 44 -24.54 -21.94 19.39
C SER A 44 -24.49 -20.50 18.82
N PRO A 45 -24.40 -19.47 19.69
CA PRO A 45 -24.42 -18.08 19.28
C PRO A 45 -23.21 -17.70 18.43
N LEU A 46 -23.46 -16.94 17.37
CA LEU A 46 -22.47 -16.24 16.56
C LEU A 46 -21.54 -15.43 17.48
N SER A 47 -20.29 -15.86 17.61
CA SER A 47 -19.26 -15.10 18.31
C SER A 47 -18.92 -13.83 17.52
N HIS A 48 -18.93 -12.70 18.23
CA HIS A 48 -18.44 -11.40 17.78
C HIS A 48 -17.07 -11.50 17.10
N PHE A 49 -16.96 -10.87 15.91
CA PHE A 49 -15.76 -10.67 15.08
C PHE A 49 -15.36 -11.80 14.10
N ASP A 50 -16.27 -12.17 13.19
CA ASP A 50 -15.82 -12.70 11.90
C ASP A 50 -15.32 -11.55 11.02
N THR A 51 -14.02 -11.53 10.73
CA THR A 51 -13.44 -10.68 9.69
C THR A 51 -14.13 -10.98 8.35
N MET A 52 -14.18 -10.01 7.43
CA MET A 52 -14.71 -10.26 6.07
C MET A 52 -14.05 -11.49 5.41
N ALA A 53 -12.77 -11.74 5.71
CA ALA A 53 -12.08 -12.96 5.29
C ALA A 53 -12.67 -14.27 5.85
N GLN A 54 -13.18 -14.27 7.09
CA GLN A 54 -13.86 -15.41 7.70
C GLN A 54 -15.29 -15.58 7.15
N VAL A 55 -16.02 -14.47 6.96
CA VAL A 55 -17.36 -14.48 6.36
C VAL A 55 -17.29 -15.03 4.93
N LEU A 56 -16.37 -14.54 4.11
CA LEU A 56 -16.21 -15.01 2.73
C LEU A 56 -15.72 -16.46 2.63
N ARG A 57 -14.84 -16.91 3.55
CA ARG A 57 -14.46 -18.33 3.64
C ARG A 57 -15.65 -19.22 4.00
N THR A 58 -16.54 -18.74 4.88
CA THR A 58 -17.76 -19.47 5.26
C THR A 58 -18.76 -19.55 4.11
N ILE A 59 -18.93 -18.46 3.35
CA ILE A 59 -19.79 -18.44 2.15
C ILE A 59 -19.22 -19.36 1.06
N ALA A 60 -17.91 -19.32 0.81
CA ALA A 60 -17.25 -20.21 -0.16
C ALA A 60 -17.37 -21.70 0.24
N ARG A 61 -17.27 -22.02 1.53
CA ARG A 61 -17.49 -23.39 2.05
C ARG A 61 -18.94 -23.84 1.94
N ARG A 62 -19.92 -22.94 2.07
CA ARG A 62 -21.35 -23.27 1.88
C ARG A 62 -21.72 -23.57 0.42
N GLY A 63 -20.94 -23.08 -0.55
CA GLY A 63 -21.09 -23.41 -1.97
C GLY A 63 -20.41 -24.73 -2.40
N ALA A 64 -19.58 -25.33 -1.54
CA ALA A 64 -18.82 -26.54 -1.83
C ALA A 64 -19.24 -27.68 -0.89
N CYS A 65 -20.48 -28.16 -1.02
CA CYS A 65 -20.88 -29.43 -0.42
C CYS A 65 -20.55 -30.55 -1.41
N GLY A 66 -19.41 -31.22 -1.20
CA GLY A 66 -19.01 -32.38 -1.98
C GLY A 66 -17.61 -32.85 -1.63
N TYR A 67 -17.52 -34.07 -1.09
CA TYR A 67 -16.32 -34.84 -0.73
C TYR A 67 -15.58 -34.52 0.57
N LYS A 68 -15.82 -35.42 1.54
CA LYS A 68 -15.02 -35.65 2.74
C LYS A 68 -13.64 -36.18 2.36
N SER A 69 -12.59 -35.66 3.00
CA SER A 69 -11.37 -36.44 3.24
C SER A 69 -11.01 -36.38 4.73
N LEU A 70 -10.72 -37.56 5.25
CA LEU A 70 -10.36 -37.85 6.63
C LEU A 70 -8.87 -37.61 6.79
N TRP A 71 -8.48 -36.75 7.73
CA TRP A 71 -7.15 -36.83 8.34
C TRP A 71 -7.27 -36.70 9.85
N ALA A 72 -6.85 -37.77 10.52
CA ALA A 72 -6.88 -37.95 11.96
C ALA A 72 -5.75 -37.17 12.63
N ALA A 73 -6.08 -36.58 13.77
CA ALA A 73 -5.15 -35.95 14.69
C ALA A 73 -4.31 -36.99 15.44
N SER A 74 -3.06 -36.64 15.73
CA SER A 74 -2.29 -37.26 16.81
C SER A 74 -1.62 -36.16 17.66
N ASN A 75 -2.02 -36.13 18.92
CA ASN A 75 -1.45 -35.34 20.02
C ASN A 75 -0.23 -36.06 20.61
N LEU A 76 0.76 -35.32 21.16
CA LEU A 76 1.51 -35.56 22.43
C LEU A 76 2.74 -34.61 22.57
N PRO A 77 3.34 -34.41 23.76
CA PRO A 77 3.12 -33.20 24.56
C PRO A 77 4.37 -32.31 24.77
N SER A 78 4.08 -31.09 25.24
CA SER A 78 5.03 -30.12 25.81
C SER A 78 5.69 -30.63 27.10
N ARG A 79 7.01 -30.46 27.20
CA ARG A 79 7.78 -30.54 28.46
C ARG A 79 8.56 -29.23 28.66
N TYR A 80 8.18 -28.48 29.68
CA TYR A 80 9.03 -27.47 30.30
C TYR A 80 10.01 -28.12 31.28
N PRO A 81 11.20 -27.55 31.46
CA PRO A 81 11.84 -27.53 32.76
C PRO A 81 11.93 -26.11 33.35
N THR A 82 11.78 -26.12 34.66
CA THR A 82 11.79 -25.04 35.64
C THR A 82 13.12 -24.29 35.78
N ALA A 83 12.99 -23.06 36.26
CA ALA A 83 14.05 -22.13 36.61
C ALA A 83 15.04 -22.67 37.68
N SER A 84 16.26 -22.15 37.64
CA SER A 84 17.19 -22.11 38.77
C SER A 84 17.90 -20.75 38.80
N ALA A 85 17.97 -20.20 40.01
CA ALA A 85 18.53 -18.91 40.36
C ALA A 85 20.07 -18.97 40.57
N ILE A 86 20.63 -17.86 41.07
CA ILE A 86 22.01 -17.61 41.57
C ILE A 86 22.91 -17.01 40.45
N THR A 87 23.61 -15.87 40.52
CA THR A 87 24.10 -15.00 41.62
C THR A 87 24.37 -13.58 41.08
N SER A 88 24.29 -12.58 41.96
CA SER A 88 24.73 -11.20 41.77
C SER A 88 26.24 -11.00 41.98
N ALA A 89 26.89 -10.15 41.18
CA ALA A 89 28.10 -9.40 41.57
C ALA A 89 28.21 -8.05 40.81
N PRO A 90 28.79 -6.98 41.40
CA PRO A 90 28.65 -5.60 40.92
C PRO A 90 29.90 -5.06 40.21
N ARG A 91 29.70 -4.10 39.28
CA ARG A 91 30.64 -3.06 38.77
C ARG A 91 29.99 -2.46 37.49
N SER A 92 30.11 -1.20 37.12
CA SER A 92 30.74 0.01 37.65
C SER A 92 30.10 1.15 36.85
N HIS A 93 29.67 2.23 37.50
CA HIS A 93 29.08 3.38 36.82
C HIS A 93 30.12 4.07 35.93
N THR A 94 29.96 3.94 34.62
CA THR A 94 30.50 4.90 33.65
C THR A 94 29.33 5.68 33.09
N ASN A 95 29.19 6.92 33.52
CA ASN A 95 28.23 7.86 32.97
C ASN A 95 28.65 8.19 31.54
N PHE A 96 28.07 7.50 30.56
CA PHE A 96 28.12 7.94 29.18
C PHE A 96 27.05 9.01 28.96
N SER A 97 27.54 10.20 28.63
CA SER A 97 26.78 11.36 28.17
C SER A 97 25.76 10.96 27.10
N THR A 98 24.47 11.03 27.43
CA THR A 98 23.39 10.89 26.45
C THR A 98 23.29 12.16 25.62
N THR A 99 23.98 12.18 24.49
CA THR A 99 23.71 13.09 23.39
C THR A 99 22.31 12.80 22.84
N SER A 100 21.47 13.84 22.81
CA SER A 100 20.22 14.02 22.05
C SER A 100 19.26 12.83 21.96
N ALA A 101 18.17 12.88 22.74
CA ALA A 101 17.02 12.00 22.59
C ALA A 101 16.50 12.01 21.14
N ASN A 102 16.37 10.81 20.56
CA ASN A 102 15.66 10.53 19.30
C ASN A 102 14.30 11.25 19.27
N MET A 103 14.06 12.03 18.21
CA MET A 103 12.84 12.82 18.00
C MET A 103 11.57 11.98 17.78
N SER A 104 11.67 10.67 17.53
CA SER A 104 10.50 9.80 17.38
C SER A 104 9.73 9.50 18.67
N GLY A 105 10.29 9.83 19.84
CA GLY A 105 9.63 9.56 21.13
C GLY A 105 8.50 10.52 21.54
N GLN A 106 8.22 11.60 20.79
CA GLN A 106 7.41 12.71 21.32
C GLN A 106 6.23 13.22 20.47
N LYS A 107 5.99 12.70 19.25
CA LYS A 107 4.88 13.21 18.41
C LYS A 107 3.60 12.41 18.63
N THR A 108 2.48 13.11 18.78
CA THR A 108 1.17 12.45 18.65
C THR A 108 0.97 11.98 17.20
N PHE A 109 0.08 11.01 16.99
CA PHE A 109 -0.22 10.53 15.64
C PHE A 109 -0.62 11.66 14.69
N PHE A 110 -1.53 12.54 15.11
CA PHE A 110 -2.01 13.62 14.24
C PHE A 110 -0.99 14.73 14.02
N ASP A 111 -0.08 14.98 14.98
CA ASP A 111 1.03 15.90 14.76
C ASP A 111 1.98 15.35 13.69
N ALA A 112 2.35 14.07 13.76
CA ALA A 112 3.18 13.43 12.74
C ALA A 112 2.51 13.45 11.35
N VAL A 113 1.21 13.16 11.30
CA VAL A 113 0.40 13.23 10.06
C VAL A 113 0.37 14.64 9.46
N LYS A 114 0.23 15.67 10.30
CA LYS A 114 0.15 17.08 9.89
C LYS A 114 1.51 17.61 9.43
N GLU A 115 2.55 17.31 10.18
CA GLU A 115 3.91 17.78 9.94
C GLU A 115 4.54 17.11 8.72
N ARG A 116 4.11 15.90 8.35
CA ARG A 116 4.54 15.26 7.12
C ARG A 116 4.19 16.13 5.90
N ARG A 117 5.20 16.58 5.14
CA ARG A 117 5.08 17.46 3.97
C ARG A 117 5.93 16.97 2.79
N THR A 118 5.79 17.61 1.63
CA THR A 118 6.64 17.30 0.48
C THR A 118 7.83 18.24 0.46
N TYR A 119 9.03 17.67 0.60
CA TYR A 119 10.31 18.36 0.53
C TYR A 119 11.03 17.99 -0.76
N TYR A 120 11.20 18.96 -1.67
CA TYR A 120 11.95 18.75 -2.91
C TYR A 120 13.44 19.07 -2.76
N GLN A 121 13.78 20.05 -1.91
CA GLN A 121 15.17 20.40 -1.61
C GLN A 121 15.66 19.49 -0.48
N LEU A 122 16.32 18.41 -0.87
CA LEU A 122 16.90 17.41 0.02
C LEU A 122 18.43 17.42 -0.12
N ASN A 123 19.13 17.01 0.93
CA ASN A 123 20.57 16.81 0.94
C ASN A 123 20.94 15.38 1.40
N LYS A 124 22.24 15.09 1.47
CA LYS A 124 22.80 13.79 1.87
C LYS A 124 22.98 13.62 3.38
N GLU A 125 22.38 14.47 4.20
CA GLU A 125 22.43 14.32 5.66
C GLU A 125 21.37 13.32 6.12
N ALA A 126 21.68 12.57 7.18
CA ALA A 126 20.77 11.63 7.81
C ALA A 126 20.73 11.87 9.33
N PRO A 127 19.56 12.17 9.93
CA PRO A 127 19.42 12.35 11.37
C PRO A 127 19.48 11.03 12.16
N ILE A 128 19.33 9.89 11.50
CA ILE A 128 19.38 8.55 12.09
C ILE A 128 20.24 7.61 11.23
N SER A 129 20.68 6.49 11.80
CA SER A 129 21.51 5.51 11.11
C SER A 129 20.76 4.70 10.05
N ASP A 130 21.49 4.15 9.07
CA ASP A 130 20.98 3.19 8.08
C ASP A 130 20.21 2.04 8.71
N LYS A 131 20.70 1.52 9.84
CA LYS A 131 20.00 0.47 10.59
C LYS A 131 18.62 0.93 11.09
N GLN A 132 18.51 2.16 11.61
CA GLN A 132 17.22 2.67 12.07
C GLN A 132 16.26 2.88 10.89
N ILE A 133 16.77 3.29 9.72
CA ILE A 133 15.96 3.39 8.49
C ILE A 133 15.41 2.01 8.10
N THR A 134 16.26 0.97 8.10
CA THR A 134 15.82 -0.40 7.79
C THR A 134 14.84 -0.94 8.82
N ASP A 135 15.05 -0.66 10.11
CA ASP A 135 14.14 -1.06 11.19
C ASP A 135 12.75 -0.39 11.01
N ILE A 136 12.70 0.85 10.52
CA ILE A 136 11.43 1.54 10.19
C ILE A 136 10.72 0.87 9.01
N ALA A 137 11.46 0.51 7.95
CA ALA A 137 10.91 -0.21 6.80
C ALA A 137 10.34 -1.58 7.19
N GLU A 138 11.05 -2.33 8.03
CA GLU A 138 10.59 -3.62 8.56
C GLU A 138 9.31 -3.46 9.41
N LYS A 139 9.30 -2.48 10.34
CA LYS A 139 8.11 -2.18 11.15
C LYS A 139 6.90 -1.80 10.29
N ALA A 140 7.12 -1.07 9.19
CA ALA A 140 6.03 -0.73 8.27
C ALA A 140 5.44 -2.00 7.62
N LEU A 141 6.28 -2.93 7.15
CA LEU A 141 5.83 -4.21 6.59
C LEU A 141 5.08 -5.09 7.61
N LEU A 142 5.46 -5.02 8.89
CA LEU A 142 4.84 -5.83 9.95
C LEU A 142 3.51 -5.25 10.46
N HIS A 143 3.36 -3.93 10.49
CA HIS A 143 2.28 -3.27 11.23
C HIS A 143 1.31 -2.48 10.36
N VAL A 144 1.65 -2.16 9.11
CA VAL A 144 0.69 -1.57 8.18
C VAL A 144 -0.24 -2.70 7.68
N PRO A 145 -1.57 -2.54 7.80
CA PRO A 145 -2.49 -3.60 7.40
C PRO A 145 -2.49 -3.77 5.88
N SER A 146 -2.84 -4.98 5.44
CA SER A 146 -3.21 -5.23 4.06
C SER A 146 -4.58 -5.92 3.97
N SER A 147 -5.21 -5.79 2.81
CA SER A 147 -6.50 -6.46 2.57
C SER A 147 -6.34 -7.97 2.73
N PHE A 148 -7.18 -8.57 3.58
CA PHE A 148 -7.12 -10.00 3.92
C PHE A 148 -5.77 -10.46 4.52
N ASN A 149 -4.96 -9.53 5.04
CA ASN A 149 -3.59 -9.79 5.47
C ASN A 149 -2.71 -10.42 4.36
N SER A 150 -2.99 -10.09 3.10
CA SER A 150 -2.27 -10.53 1.90
C SER A 150 -0.76 -10.29 1.93
N GLN A 151 -0.29 -9.25 2.63
CA GLN A 151 1.10 -8.80 2.68
C GLN A 151 1.75 -8.77 1.28
N SER A 152 1.08 -8.14 0.30
CA SER A 152 1.54 -8.10 -1.10
C SER A 152 2.60 -7.02 -1.38
N THR A 153 2.74 -6.03 -0.49
CA THR A 153 3.76 -4.99 -0.62
C THR A 153 5.16 -5.55 -0.44
N ARG A 154 6.10 -5.05 -1.24
CA ARG A 154 7.53 -5.34 -1.17
C ARG A 154 8.29 -4.01 -1.19
N LEU A 155 9.38 -3.94 -0.45
CA LEU A 155 10.20 -2.73 -0.36
C LEU A 155 11.62 -3.05 -0.78
N VAL A 156 12.25 -2.13 -1.51
CA VAL A 156 13.69 -2.10 -1.73
C VAL A 156 14.21 -0.77 -1.24
N VAL A 157 15.07 -0.79 -0.22
CA VAL A 157 15.66 0.40 0.37
C VAL A 157 17.04 0.61 -0.24
N LEU A 158 17.21 1.70 -0.99
CA LEU A 158 18.46 2.08 -1.63
C LEU A 158 19.08 3.24 -0.84
N LEU A 159 20.31 3.06 -0.40
CA LEU A 159 21.04 4.03 0.43
C LEU A 159 22.35 4.40 -0.24
N ASN A 160 22.83 5.62 -0.01
CA ASN A 160 24.16 6.06 -0.43
C ASN A 160 24.40 5.81 -1.94
N LYS A 161 25.37 4.96 -2.29
CA LYS A 161 25.75 4.69 -3.68
C LYS A 161 24.62 4.05 -4.50
N ASP A 162 23.85 3.13 -3.92
CA ASP A 162 22.75 2.48 -4.63
C ASP A 162 21.62 3.47 -4.96
N HIS A 163 21.38 4.43 -4.08
CA HIS A 163 20.46 5.54 -4.36
C HIS A 163 20.96 6.39 -5.54
N GLU A 164 22.26 6.73 -5.55
CA GLU A 164 22.84 7.50 -6.66
C GLU A 164 22.74 6.75 -7.99
N THR A 165 23.08 5.46 -8.00
CA THR A 165 22.99 4.58 -9.17
C THR A 165 21.57 4.48 -9.70
N PHE A 166 20.55 4.40 -8.83
CA PHE A 166 19.15 4.41 -9.27
C PHE A 166 18.79 5.68 -10.04
N TRP A 167 19.15 6.85 -9.53
CA TRP A 167 18.83 8.11 -10.20
C TRP A 167 19.66 8.34 -11.48
N GLU A 168 20.87 7.79 -11.55
CA GLU A 168 21.64 7.73 -12.80
C GLU A 168 20.95 6.86 -13.85
N PHE A 169 20.44 5.69 -13.46
CA PHE A 169 19.68 4.84 -14.36
C PHE A 169 18.39 5.48 -14.85
N VAL A 170 17.67 6.20 -13.98
CA VAL A 170 16.50 6.99 -14.39
C VAL A 170 16.87 8.03 -15.44
N LEU A 171 17.97 8.77 -15.23
CA LEU A 171 18.44 9.77 -16.19
C LEU A 171 18.81 9.14 -17.54
N GLU A 172 19.52 8.01 -17.53
CA GLU A 172 19.90 7.28 -18.74
C GLU A 172 18.69 6.81 -19.56
N VAL A 173 17.66 6.28 -18.88
CA VAL A 173 16.42 5.83 -19.53
C VAL A 173 15.60 7.00 -20.06
N LEU A 174 15.60 8.15 -19.37
CA LEU A 174 14.87 9.34 -19.78
C LEU A 174 15.51 10.07 -20.96
N LYS A 175 16.84 9.99 -21.12
CA LYS A 175 17.57 10.71 -22.17
C LYS A 175 17.02 10.46 -23.58
N PRO A 176 16.82 9.23 -24.07
CA PRO A 176 16.22 9.00 -25.39
C PRO A 176 14.73 9.33 -25.48
N LEU A 177 14.04 9.49 -24.34
CA LEU A 177 12.59 9.77 -24.28
C LEU A 177 12.27 11.27 -24.16
N THR A 178 13.28 12.10 -23.90
CA THR A 178 13.10 13.53 -23.63
C THR A 178 13.58 14.35 -24.83
N PRO A 179 12.78 15.32 -25.32
CA PRO A 179 13.25 16.30 -26.30
C PRO A 179 14.52 17.03 -25.83
N GLU A 180 15.45 17.27 -26.75
CA GLU A 180 16.78 17.80 -26.43
C GLU A 180 16.72 19.19 -25.74
N ASP A 181 15.75 20.02 -26.13
CA ASP A 181 15.47 21.34 -25.54
C ASP A 181 14.93 21.28 -24.10
N GLN A 182 14.40 20.12 -23.67
CA GLN A 182 13.85 19.89 -22.33
C GLN A 182 14.75 19.02 -21.45
N PHE A 183 15.79 18.40 -22.02
CA PHE A 183 16.65 17.46 -21.30
C PHE A 183 17.37 18.12 -20.13
N SER A 184 17.89 19.34 -20.29
CA SER A 184 18.61 20.06 -19.22
C SER A 184 17.75 20.26 -17.95
N LYS A 185 16.46 20.57 -18.10
CA LYS A 185 15.54 20.71 -16.95
C LYS A 185 15.26 19.36 -16.29
N THR A 186 15.13 18.30 -17.08
CA THR A 186 14.93 16.94 -16.59
C THR A 186 16.15 16.47 -15.81
N GLU A 187 17.34 16.67 -16.36
CA GLU A 187 18.62 16.36 -15.71
C GLU A 187 18.77 17.09 -14.38
N GLN A 188 18.48 18.40 -14.32
CA GLN A 188 18.51 19.16 -13.07
C GLN A 188 17.55 18.56 -12.02
N LYS A 189 16.34 18.19 -12.41
CA LYS A 189 15.36 17.58 -11.50
C LYS A 189 15.84 16.23 -10.97
N ILE A 190 16.35 15.36 -11.85
CA ILE A 190 16.87 14.05 -11.45
C ILE A 190 18.11 14.19 -10.56
N ASN A 191 19.00 15.13 -10.86
CA ASN A 191 20.15 15.44 -10.01
C ASN A 191 19.73 15.96 -8.63
N GLY A 192 18.59 16.67 -8.54
CA GLY A 192 17.99 17.05 -7.26
C GLY A 192 17.59 15.83 -6.41
N PHE A 193 16.98 14.80 -7.02
CA PHE A 193 16.67 13.55 -6.31
C PHE A 193 17.93 12.75 -5.96
N LYS A 194 18.89 12.68 -6.89
CA LYS A 194 20.20 12.07 -6.65
C LYS A 194 20.95 12.71 -5.47
N GLY A 195 20.74 14.02 -5.25
CA GLY A 195 21.33 14.78 -4.14
C GLY A 195 20.76 14.46 -2.75
N ALA A 196 19.71 13.65 -2.65
CA ALA A 196 19.16 13.17 -1.37
C ALA A 196 19.98 12.00 -0.77
N TYR A 197 19.59 11.53 0.41
CA TYR A 197 20.30 10.47 1.13
C TYR A 197 19.99 9.06 0.60
N GLY A 198 18.72 8.79 0.31
CA GLY A 198 18.24 7.47 -0.06
C GLY A 198 16.88 7.49 -0.78
N SER A 199 16.49 6.32 -1.26
CA SER A 199 15.18 6.08 -1.86
C SER A 199 14.58 4.76 -1.39
N ILE A 200 13.28 4.74 -1.10
CA ILE A 200 12.53 3.49 -0.89
C ILE A 200 11.68 3.23 -2.15
N LEU A 201 11.91 2.09 -2.79
CA LEU A 201 11.13 1.62 -3.93
C LEU A 201 9.97 0.74 -3.43
N PHE A 202 8.75 1.07 -3.82
CA PHE A 202 7.54 0.36 -3.41
C PHE A 202 7.06 -0.55 -4.53
N TYR A 203 7.01 -1.84 -4.26
CA TYR A 203 6.57 -2.85 -5.21
C TYR A 203 5.30 -3.56 -4.71
N GLU A 204 4.54 -4.12 -5.64
CA GLU A 204 3.49 -5.10 -5.34
C GLU A 204 3.84 -6.44 -5.98
N ASP A 205 3.83 -7.48 -5.16
CA ASP A 205 3.92 -8.87 -5.60
C ASP A 205 2.53 -9.34 -6.08
N PRO A 206 2.38 -9.77 -7.35
CA PRO A 206 1.10 -10.23 -7.86
C PRO A 206 0.68 -11.58 -7.26
N GLU A 207 1.58 -12.40 -6.74
CA GLU A 207 1.26 -13.77 -6.32
C GLU A 207 0.20 -13.82 -5.19
N PRO A 208 0.35 -13.09 -4.06
CA PRO A 208 -0.67 -13.09 -3.01
C PRO A 208 -2.03 -12.57 -3.51
N VAL A 209 -2.01 -11.60 -4.42
CA VAL A 209 -3.22 -11.02 -5.02
C VAL A 209 -3.93 -12.05 -5.90
N GLU A 210 -3.20 -12.75 -6.78
CA GLU A 210 -3.77 -13.78 -7.65
C GLU A 210 -4.28 -14.99 -6.85
N ASN A 211 -3.63 -15.34 -5.75
CA ASN A 211 -4.13 -16.37 -4.83
C ASN A 211 -5.47 -15.98 -4.21
N LEU A 212 -5.64 -14.71 -3.82
CA LEU A 212 -6.92 -14.19 -3.32
C LEU A 212 -8.00 -14.15 -4.40
N ARG A 213 -7.66 -13.78 -5.65
CA ARG A 213 -8.60 -13.81 -6.77
C ARG A 213 -9.15 -15.21 -7.02
N LYS A 214 -8.29 -16.22 -6.97
CA LYS A 214 -8.67 -17.64 -7.10
C LYS A 214 -9.52 -18.12 -5.92
N ALA A 215 -9.15 -17.72 -4.70
CA ALA A 215 -9.85 -18.13 -3.48
C ALA A 215 -11.23 -17.48 -3.31
N PHE A 216 -11.41 -16.25 -3.83
CA PHE A 216 -12.66 -15.49 -3.71
C PHE A 216 -13.12 -14.91 -5.06
N PRO A 217 -13.60 -15.76 -6.00
CA PRO A 217 -13.96 -15.33 -7.36
C PRO A 217 -14.98 -14.18 -7.41
N LEU A 218 -15.91 -14.13 -6.47
CA LEU A 218 -16.92 -13.07 -6.38
C LEU A 218 -16.31 -11.66 -6.22
N TYR A 219 -15.15 -11.56 -5.57
CA TYR A 219 -14.43 -10.31 -5.32
C TYR A 219 -13.17 -10.19 -6.19
N ALA A 220 -12.97 -11.08 -7.17
CA ALA A 220 -11.73 -11.17 -7.94
C ALA A 220 -11.30 -9.87 -8.63
N HIS A 221 -12.25 -9.01 -8.98
CA HIS A 221 -11.99 -7.74 -9.64
C HIS A 221 -11.52 -6.65 -8.67
N HIS A 222 -11.80 -6.77 -7.37
CA HIS A 222 -11.39 -5.78 -6.36
C HIS A 222 -9.98 -5.99 -5.81
N PHE A 223 -9.43 -7.21 -5.88
CA PHE A 223 -8.12 -7.49 -5.27
C PHE A 223 -6.98 -6.68 -5.90
N GLY A 224 -7.13 -6.23 -7.16
CA GLY A 224 -6.21 -5.26 -7.76
C GLY A 224 -6.24 -3.92 -7.03
N ASP A 225 -7.41 -3.30 -6.88
CA ASP A 225 -7.58 -2.02 -6.18
C ASP A 225 -7.10 -2.11 -4.72
N TRP A 226 -7.41 -3.22 -4.05
CA TRP A 226 -7.02 -3.47 -2.66
C TRP A 226 -5.52 -3.66 -2.47
N SER A 227 -4.83 -4.17 -3.50
CA SER A 227 -3.36 -4.20 -3.55
C SER A 227 -2.79 -2.78 -3.68
N GLU A 228 -3.35 -1.93 -4.54
CA GLU A 228 -2.94 -0.51 -4.63
C GLU A 228 -3.18 0.25 -3.32
N HIS A 229 -4.33 0.04 -2.65
CA HIS A 229 -4.61 0.63 -1.34
C HIS A 229 -3.60 0.19 -0.29
N THR A 230 -3.25 -1.09 -0.28
CA THR A 230 -2.22 -1.65 0.62
C THR A 230 -0.88 -0.95 0.38
N ASN A 231 -0.45 -0.84 -0.87
CA ASN A 231 0.79 -0.18 -1.22
C ASN A 231 0.80 1.30 -0.78
N ALA A 232 -0.28 2.03 -1.05
CA ALA A 232 -0.43 3.43 -0.67
C ALA A 232 -0.37 3.64 0.86
N MET A 233 -0.92 2.72 1.65
CA MET A 233 -0.79 2.77 3.12
C MET A 233 0.67 2.64 3.56
N HIS A 234 1.45 1.75 2.93
CA HIS A 234 2.87 1.59 3.25
C HIS A 234 3.68 2.83 2.84
N GLN A 235 3.43 3.39 1.66
CA GLN A 235 4.03 4.64 1.21
C GLN A 235 3.78 5.76 2.22
N TYR A 236 2.54 5.91 2.67
CA TYR A 236 2.17 6.94 3.62
C TYR A 236 2.79 6.73 4.99
N ALA A 237 2.74 5.51 5.53
CA ALA A 237 3.28 5.19 6.84
C ALA A 237 4.81 5.43 6.90
N LEU A 238 5.54 4.99 5.86
CA LEU A 238 6.99 5.21 5.78
C LEU A 238 7.35 6.68 5.64
N TRP A 239 6.58 7.43 4.87
CA TRP A 239 6.77 8.87 4.74
C TRP A 239 6.59 9.58 6.10
N VAL A 240 5.50 9.29 6.82
CA VAL A 240 5.26 9.85 8.16
C VAL A 240 6.38 9.45 9.13
N ALA A 241 6.80 8.18 9.13
CA ALA A 241 7.83 7.69 10.04
C ALA A 241 9.20 8.35 9.79
N LEU A 242 9.63 8.46 8.53
CA LEU A 242 10.90 9.12 8.18
C LEU A 242 10.88 10.60 8.59
N GLU A 243 9.77 11.31 8.35
CA GLU A 243 9.66 12.71 8.77
C GLU A 243 9.54 12.91 10.28
N ALA A 244 9.01 11.93 11.01
CA ALA A 244 9.02 11.93 12.47
C ALA A 244 10.44 11.87 13.03
N GLU A 245 11.35 11.19 12.32
CA GLU A 245 12.79 11.11 12.64
C GLU A 245 13.60 12.31 12.11
N GLY A 246 12.95 13.28 11.44
CA GLY A 246 13.58 14.52 10.99
C GLY A 246 14.03 14.54 9.53
N PHE A 247 13.80 13.49 8.75
CA PHE A 247 14.02 13.55 7.30
C PHE A 247 13.03 14.49 6.62
N GLY A 248 13.38 14.97 5.42
CA GLY A 248 12.41 15.41 4.41
C GLY A 248 12.24 14.32 3.36
N ALA A 249 11.09 14.28 2.68
CA ALA A 249 10.85 13.32 1.61
C ALA A 249 9.90 13.84 0.52
N ASN A 250 9.96 13.20 -0.65
CA ASN A 250 9.01 13.38 -1.75
C ASN A 250 8.78 12.06 -2.50
N LEU A 251 7.58 11.87 -3.03
CA LEU A 251 7.17 10.64 -3.70
C LEU A 251 7.15 10.83 -5.22
N GLN A 252 7.87 9.96 -5.93
CA GLN A 252 8.04 9.98 -7.38
C GLN A 252 7.45 8.72 -8.04
N HIS A 253 7.22 8.82 -9.35
CA HIS A 253 6.63 7.77 -10.18
C HIS A 253 7.34 7.71 -11.55
N TYR A 254 8.53 7.12 -11.58
CA TYR A 254 9.31 6.84 -12.80
C TYR A 254 9.13 5.39 -13.29
N ASN A 255 8.21 4.64 -12.69
CA ASN A 255 7.67 3.42 -13.27
C ASN A 255 6.74 3.75 -14.45
N PRO A 256 6.65 2.89 -15.49
CA PRO A 256 7.35 1.62 -15.64
C PRO A 256 8.72 1.73 -16.32
N ILE A 257 9.18 2.95 -16.68
CA ILE A 257 10.35 3.11 -17.56
C ILE A 257 11.64 2.58 -16.93
N ILE A 258 11.76 2.63 -15.60
CA ILE A 258 12.94 2.17 -14.86
C ILE A 258 12.87 0.69 -14.45
N ASP A 259 11.71 0.06 -14.54
CA ASP A 259 11.41 -1.23 -13.88
C ASP A 259 12.39 -2.34 -14.27
N GLN A 260 12.61 -2.54 -15.57
CA GLN A 260 13.51 -3.59 -16.07
C GLN A 260 14.94 -3.39 -15.58
N LYS A 261 15.45 -2.16 -15.68
CA LYS A 261 16.84 -1.85 -15.31
C LYS A 261 17.07 -1.97 -13.81
N ALA A 262 16.10 -1.56 -12.99
CA ALA A 262 16.15 -1.76 -11.56
C ALA A 262 16.08 -3.26 -11.19
N ALA A 263 15.19 -4.01 -11.83
CA ALA A 263 15.06 -5.44 -11.60
C ALA A 263 16.35 -6.20 -11.92
N ASP A 264 16.98 -5.89 -13.05
CA ASP A 264 18.23 -6.54 -13.46
C ASP A 264 19.39 -6.18 -12.52
N HIS A 265 19.49 -4.93 -12.07
CA HIS A 265 20.62 -4.49 -11.25
C HIS A 265 20.56 -5.00 -9.80
N TRP A 266 19.41 -4.92 -9.15
CA TRP A 266 19.23 -5.33 -7.75
C TRP A 266 18.66 -6.75 -7.60
N ASN A 267 18.58 -7.53 -8.69
CA ASN A 267 18.01 -8.88 -8.72
C ASN A 267 16.58 -8.94 -8.14
N ILE A 268 15.76 -7.95 -8.46
CA ILE A 268 14.37 -7.88 -8.00
C ILE A 268 13.53 -8.78 -8.91
N PRO A 269 12.62 -9.62 -8.38
CA PRO A 269 11.76 -10.46 -9.21
C PRO A 269 10.98 -9.62 -10.24
N LEU A 270 11.12 -9.93 -11.52
CA LEU A 270 10.44 -9.21 -12.62
C LEU A 270 8.90 -9.23 -12.51
N GLY A 271 8.35 -10.19 -11.77
CA GLY A 271 6.91 -10.24 -11.48
C GLY A 271 6.44 -9.14 -10.53
N TRP A 272 7.34 -8.57 -9.71
CA TRP A 272 7.01 -7.48 -8.79
C TRP A 272 6.83 -6.18 -9.56
N LYS A 273 5.70 -5.52 -9.33
CA LYS A 273 5.33 -4.30 -10.04
C LYS A 273 5.77 -3.07 -9.25
N LEU A 274 6.68 -2.26 -9.78
CA LEU A 274 7.08 -1.00 -9.14
C LEU A 274 5.93 0.00 -9.19
N ARG A 275 5.61 0.59 -8.04
CA ARG A 275 4.48 1.53 -7.88
C ARG A 275 4.93 2.96 -7.67
N SER A 276 5.97 3.17 -6.87
CA SER A 276 6.47 4.51 -6.56
C SER A 276 7.88 4.45 -5.96
N GLN A 277 8.51 5.62 -5.86
CA GLN A 277 9.84 5.80 -5.29
C GLN A 277 9.79 6.96 -4.29
N LEU A 278 9.96 6.69 -2.99
CA LEU A 278 10.01 7.73 -1.96
C LEU A 278 11.48 8.14 -1.76
N VAL A 279 11.81 9.33 -2.22
CA VAL A 279 13.13 9.95 -2.04
C VAL A 279 13.17 10.62 -0.68
N PHE A 280 14.22 10.37 0.11
CA PHE A 280 14.37 10.97 1.44
C PHE A 280 15.81 11.41 1.70
N GLY A 281 15.95 12.44 2.55
CA GLY A 281 17.24 13.02 2.92
C GLY A 281 17.07 14.17 3.90
N GLY A 282 18.17 14.80 4.31
CA GLY A 282 18.12 15.97 5.19
C GLY A 282 17.41 17.14 4.51
N ARG A 283 16.73 17.97 5.30
CA ARG A 283 15.90 19.07 4.80
C ARG A 283 16.79 20.25 4.43
N ALA A 284 16.85 20.59 3.14
CA ALA A 284 17.64 21.71 2.62
C ALA A 284 16.77 22.92 2.20
N GLY A 285 15.47 22.85 2.42
CA GLY A 285 14.52 23.93 2.16
C GLY A 285 13.16 23.65 2.78
N GLU A 286 12.25 24.62 2.68
CA GLU A 286 10.92 24.53 3.27
C GLU A 286 9.88 23.99 2.28
N PRO A 287 8.86 23.27 2.76
CA PRO A 287 7.77 22.81 1.90
C PRO A 287 6.87 23.99 1.55
N GLY A 288 6.32 24.01 0.34
CA GLY A 288 5.39 25.06 -0.10
C GLY A 288 4.12 25.13 0.75
N GLU A 289 3.24 26.09 0.48
CA GLU A 289 1.94 26.14 1.15
C GLU A 289 1.05 24.94 0.79
N LYS A 290 0.16 24.55 1.70
CA LYS A 290 -0.84 23.49 1.48
C LYS A 290 -2.23 24.07 1.65
N GLN A 291 -3.03 24.01 0.58
CA GLN A 291 -4.43 24.40 0.61
C GLN A 291 -5.31 23.22 1.05
N PHE A 292 -6.41 23.53 1.74
CA PHE A 292 -7.39 22.55 2.18
C PHE A 292 -8.77 22.94 1.68
N GLN A 293 -9.51 21.96 1.19
CA GLN A 293 -10.94 22.11 0.89
C GLN A 293 -11.75 22.02 2.19
N GLU A 294 -12.92 22.65 2.18
CA GLU A 294 -13.91 22.57 3.25
C GLU A 294 -14.24 21.11 3.63
N THR A 295 -14.39 20.83 4.93
CA THR A 295 -14.57 19.48 5.47
C THR A 295 -16.04 19.13 5.69
N HIS A 296 -16.67 19.72 6.69
CA HIS A 296 -18.04 19.41 7.08
C HIS A 296 -19.04 19.72 5.96
N GLY A 297 -19.96 18.79 5.69
CA GLY A 297 -21.00 18.97 4.66
C GLY A 297 -20.51 18.87 3.21
N LYS A 298 -19.20 18.63 2.99
CA LYS A 298 -18.60 18.43 1.67
C LYS A 298 -17.82 17.12 1.56
N ARG A 299 -16.96 16.87 2.55
CA ARG A 299 -16.04 15.73 2.60
C ARG A 299 -16.21 14.87 3.86
N LEU A 300 -16.84 15.42 4.89
CA LEU A 300 -17.21 14.74 6.13
C LEU A 300 -18.69 14.98 6.42
N PHE A 301 -19.43 13.88 6.57
CA PHE A 301 -20.83 13.86 6.98
C PHE A 301 -20.94 13.08 8.29
N VAL A 302 -21.51 13.70 9.33
CA VAL A 302 -21.64 13.11 10.66
C VAL A 302 -23.12 12.88 10.95
N HIS A 303 -23.47 11.62 11.25
CA HIS A 303 -24.82 11.21 11.63
C HIS A 303 -24.75 10.41 12.94
N GLY A 304 -25.70 10.63 13.85
CA GLY A 304 -25.79 9.89 15.11
C GLY A 304 -24.74 10.25 16.17
N ALA A 305 -24.13 11.45 16.08
CA ALA A 305 -23.27 11.95 17.15
C ALA A 305 -24.09 12.11 18.44
N LYS A 306 -23.58 11.57 19.55
CA LYS A 306 -24.15 11.84 20.87
C LYS A 306 -23.75 13.26 21.28
N GLU A 307 -24.73 14.02 21.78
CA GLU A 307 -24.50 15.32 22.42
C GLU A 307 -23.61 15.18 23.67
#